data_AF-A0A7S2KRM8-F1
#
_entry.id   AF-A0A7S2KRM8-F1
#
_cell.length_a   1.000
_cell.length_b   1.000
_cell.length_c   1.000
_cell.angle_alpha   90.00
_cell.angle_beta   90.00
_cell.angle_gamma   90.00
#
_symmetry.space_group_name_H-M   'P 1'
#
loop_
_entity.id
_entity.type
_entity.pdbx_description
1 polymer ?
#
loop_
_entity_poly.entity_id
_entity_poly.type
_entity_poly.pdbx_seq_one_letter_code
_entity_poly.pdbx_strand_id
1 'polypeptide(L)'
;FRFVFVSQVSDENTSFAAQSFLKAGVPHVVCCNKKPHDMDHAALAFMRAFYIALGRGQTVKISFEIGCQAVSTASNQPVDKFKLLPEDGDHNRAIFRGNKIPGWQMNPTGASKFECLLPSRPEHFLGREVDTYSVVEYVLSRRFVSLIACVSGIGRSSLAKMVCHSIVDRFSTMSVTISQIFYIPCAVSVHSTANDNSFMHALYKQLIQAEIVTDQSVEDSG
;
A
#
# COMPACT_ATOMS: atom_id res chain seq x y z
N PHE A 1 -21.26 -12.94 -18.45
CA PHE A 1 -20.29 -12.12 -17.68
C PHE A 1 -19.02 -11.98 -18.49
N ARG A 2 -18.74 -10.84 -19.12
CA ARG A 2 -17.47 -10.65 -19.85
C ARG A 2 -17.04 -9.18 -19.75
N PHE A 3 -16.04 -8.91 -18.94
CA PHE A 3 -15.25 -7.68 -18.96
C PHE A 3 -13.80 -8.11 -18.97
N VAL A 4 -12.96 -7.48 -19.79
CA VAL A 4 -11.53 -7.78 -19.85
C VAL A 4 -10.74 -6.50 -19.64
N PHE A 5 -9.90 -6.51 -18.61
CA PHE A 5 -8.88 -5.48 -18.44
C PHE A 5 -7.62 -5.93 -19.15
N VAL A 6 -7.15 -5.15 -20.12
CA VAL A 6 -5.94 -5.43 -20.90
C VAL A 6 -4.88 -4.42 -20.50
N SER A 7 -4.03 -4.80 -19.55
CA SER A 7 -2.78 -4.09 -19.33
C SER A 7 -1.79 -4.53 -20.41
N GLN A 8 -1.68 -3.76 -21.49
CA GLN A 8 -0.63 -3.97 -22.49
C GLN A 8 -0.05 -2.65 -22.95
N VAL A 9 1.28 -2.64 -23.03
CA VAL A 9 2.09 -1.61 -23.67
C VAL A 9 1.99 -1.83 -25.18
N SER A 10 1.44 -0.87 -25.92
CA SER A 10 1.51 -0.86 -27.37
C SER A 10 1.66 0.56 -27.86
N ASP A 11 2.70 0.86 -28.63
CA ASP A 11 2.80 2.16 -29.31
C ASP A 11 1.67 2.32 -30.33
N GLU A 12 1.18 3.57 -30.42
CA GLU A 12 0.14 4.12 -31.30
C GLU A 12 -0.97 3.19 -31.83
N ASN A 13 -2.20 3.51 -31.41
CA ASN A 13 -3.47 2.85 -31.70
C ASN A 13 -3.72 1.50 -31.01
N THR A 14 -4.86 1.45 -30.34
CA THR A 14 -5.54 0.31 -29.71
C THR A 14 -4.85 -1.04 -29.88
N SER A 15 -4.26 -1.55 -28.80
CA SER A 15 -3.47 -2.78 -28.80
C SER A 15 -4.16 -3.92 -29.56
N PHE A 16 -3.39 -4.71 -30.31
CA PHE A 16 -3.87 -5.91 -31.00
C PHE A 16 -4.64 -6.83 -30.05
N ALA A 17 -4.22 -6.90 -28.78
CA ALA A 17 -4.93 -7.61 -27.72
C ALA A 17 -6.33 -7.03 -27.49
N ALA A 18 -6.46 -5.71 -27.30
CA ALA A 18 -7.76 -5.06 -27.11
C ALA A 18 -8.71 -5.34 -28.29
N GLN A 19 -8.23 -5.23 -29.54
CA GLN A 19 -9.05 -5.55 -30.72
C GLN A 19 -9.45 -7.03 -30.78
N SER A 20 -8.55 -7.94 -30.38
CA SER A 20 -8.85 -9.38 -30.35
C SER A 20 -9.96 -9.70 -29.35
N PHE A 21 -9.97 -9.04 -28.18
CA PHE A 21 -11.06 -9.19 -27.21
C PHE A 21 -12.38 -8.61 -27.73
N LEU A 22 -12.36 -7.46 -28.39
CA LEU A 22 -13.56 -6.90 -29.03
C LEU A 22 -14.11 -7.86 -30.10
N LYS A 23 -13.26 -8.42 -30.97
CA LYS A 23 -13.64 -9.43 -31.98
C LYS A 23 -14.18 -10.72 -31.36
N ALA A 24 -13.68 -11.10 -30.18
CA ALA A 24 -14.19 -12.24 -29.42
C ALA A 24 -15.53 -11.96 -28.70
N GLY A 25 -16.13 -10.78 -28.90
CA GLY A 25 -17.42 -10.39 -28.33
C GLY A 25 -17.34 -9.95 -26.87
N VAL A 26 -16.18 -9.46 -26.41
CA VAL A 26 -16.07 -8.82 -25.10
C VAL A 26 -16.70 -7.41 -25.18
N PRO A 27 -17.74 -7.12 -24.40
CA PRO A 27 -18.49 -5.86 -24.51
C PRO A 27 -17.73 -4.64 -23.98
N HIS A 28 -16.76 -4.86 -23.10
CA HIS A 28 -16.04 -3.80 -22.40
C HIS A 28 -14.57 -4.17 -22.25
N VAL A 29 -13.69 -3.33 -22.78
CA VAL A 29 -12.24 -3.48 -22.74
C VAL A 29 -11.61 -2.18 -22.26
N VAL A 30 -10.79 -2.24 -21.22
CA VAL A 30 -9.96 -1.10 -20.80
C VAL A 30 -8.52 -1.37 -21.18
N CYS A 31 -7.87 -0.42 -21.84
CA CYS A 31 -6.45 -0.49 -22.20
C CYS A 31 -5.69 0.75 -21.75
N CYS A 32 -4.37 0.60 -21.56
CA CYS A 32 -3.48 1.69 -21.16
C CYS A 32 -2.27 1.73 -22.11
N ASN A 33 -2.14 2.81 -22.86
CA ASN A 33 -1.06 3.04 -23.80
C ASN A 33 0.13 3.73 -23.08
N LYS A 34 1.07 2.95 -22.55
CA LYS A 34 2.30 3.46 -21.93
C LYS A 34 3.50 2.60 -22.30
N LYS A 35 4.68 3.22 -22.43
CA LYS A 35 5.97 2.53 -22.51
C LYS A 35 6.25 1.75 -21.20
N PRO A 36 7.02 0.65 -21.25
CA PRO A 36 7.12 -0.32 -20.13
C PRO A 36 7.72 0.25 -18.85
N HIS A 37 8.54 1.30 -18.95
CA HIS A 37 9.31 1.84 -17.82
C HIS A 37 8.53 2.81 -16.91
N ASP A 38 7.39 3.36 -17.37
CA ASP A 38 6.60 4.36 -16.62
C ASP A 38 5.29 3.78 -16.05
N MET A 39 5.20 2.45 -16.00
CA MET A 39 3.91 1.75 -15.94
C MET A 39 3.38 1.54 -14.52
N ASP A 40 4.22 1.50 -13.49
CA ASP A 40 3.78 0.83 -12.26
C ASP A 40 2.88 1.69 -11.37
N HIS A 41 3.25 2.95 -11.09
CA HIS A 41 2.51 3.74 -10.10
C HIS A 41 1.12 4.16 -10.60
N ALA A 42 1.05 4.72 -11.81
CA ALA A 42 -0.20 5.19 -12.40
C ALA A 42 -1.15 4.04 -12.76
N ALA A 43 -0.64 2.94 -13.34
CA ALA A 43 -1.51 1.80 -13.67
C ALA A 43 -2.01 1.11 -12.40
N LEU A 44 -1.19 1.01 -11.35
CA LEU A 44 -1.65 0.46 -10.07
C LEU A 44 -2.70 1.34 -9.42
N ALA A 45 -2.50 2.67 -9.40
CA ALA A 45 -3.48 3.62 -8.89
C ALA A 45 -4.82 3.51 -9.64
N PHE A 46 -4.77 3.47 -10.98
CA PHE A 46 -5.94 3.23 -11.82
C PHE A 46 -6.63 1.92 -11.45
N MET A 47 -5.91 0.80 -11.47
CA MET A 47 -6.48 -0.54 -11.25
C MET A 47 -7.12 -0.66 -9.86
N ARG A 48 -6.45 -0.17 -8.81
CA ARG A 48 -6.98 -0.20 -7.45
C ARG A 48 -8.30 0.54 -7.37
N ALA A 49 -8.34 1.79 -7.82
CA ALA A 49 -9.55 2.61 -7.76
C ALA A 49 -10.68 2.06 -8.65
N PHE A 50 -10.33 1.62 -9.87
CA PHE A 50 -11.25 1.05 -10.85
C PHE A 50 -11.92 -0.24 -10.33
N TYR A 51 -11.16 -1.22 -9.83
CA TYR A 51 -11.73 -2.47 -9.33
C TYR A 51 -12.53 -2.28 -8.03
N ILE A 52 -12.13 -1.35 -7.16
CA ILE A 52 -12.91 -1.01 -5.96
C ILE A 52 -14.25 -0.37 -6.36
N ALA A 53 -14.26 0.55 -7.31
CA ALA A 53 -15.50 1.16 -7.82
C ALA A 53 -16.43 0.12 -8.44
N LEU A 54 -15.88 -0.75 -9.29
CA LEU A 54 -16.62 -1.87 -9.86
C LEU A 54 -17.21 -2.78 -8.76
N GLY A 55 -16.41 -3.16 -7.76
CA GLY A 55 -16.84 -4.00 -6.65
C GLY A 55 -17.96 -3.38 -5.80
N ARG A 56 -18.03 -2.04 -5.75
CA ARG A 56 -19.14 -1.29 -5.12
C ARG A 56 -20.42 -1.26 -5.96
N GLY A 57 -20.43 -1.91 -7.12
CA GLY A 57 -21.56 -1.95 -8.04
C GLY A 57 -21.69 -0.71 -8.91
N GLN A 58 -20.62 0.08 -9.06
CA GLN A 58 -20.61 1.19 -10.02
C GLN A 58 -20.62 0.65 -11.46
N THR A 59 -21.06 1.49 -12.40
CA THR A 59 -21.01 1.17 -13.83
C THR A 59 -19.56 1.15 -14.33
N VAL A 60 -19.33 0.51 -15.48
CA VAL A 60 -17.98 0.51 -16.10
C VAL A 60 -17.50 1.93 -16.36
N LYS A 61 -18.39 2.79 -16.88
CA LYS A 61 -18.09 4.19 -17.16
C LYS A 61 -17.66 4.95 -15.91
N ILE A 62 -18.47 4.91 -14.84
CA ILE A 62 -18.17 5.59 -13.58
C ILE A 62 -16.88 5.05 -12.95
N SER A 63 -16.70 3.71 -12.99
CA SER A 63 -15.50 3.09 -12.45
C SER A 63 -14.25 3.52 -13.21
N PHE A 64 -14.33 3.64 -14.53
CA PHE A 64 -13.25 4.13 -15.39
C PHE A 64 -12.89 5.58 -15.05
N GLU A 65 -13.88 6.46 -14.91
CA GLU A 65 -13.68 7.85 -14.49
C GLU A 65 -13.01 7.96 -13.11
N ILE A 66 -13.43 7.14 -12.14
CA ILE A 66 -12.79 7.05 -10.82
C ILE A 66 -11.33 6.60 -10.92
N GLY A 67 -11.05 5.62 -11.79
CA GLY A 67 -9.69 5.17 -12.09
C GLY A 67 -8.83 6.29 -12.65
N CYS A 68 -9.33 7.06 -13.63
CA CYS A 68 -8.63 8.21 -14.19
C CYS A 68 -8.39 9.29 -13.13
N GLN A 69 -9.38 9.59 -12.28
CA GLN A 69 -9.20 10.55 -11.19
C GLN A 69 -8.08 10.11 -10.23
N ALA A 70 -8.02 8.83 -9.90
CA ALA A 70 -6.96 8.27 -9.05
C ALA A 70 -5.56 8.44 -9.67
N VAL A 71 -5.43 8.26 -10.99
CA VAL A 71 -4.18 8.51 -11.72
C VAL A 71 -3.76 9.96 -11.59
N SER A 72 -4.68 10.90 -11.82
CA SER A 72 -4.42 12.34 -11.72
C SER A 72 -3.98 12.75 -10.32
N THR A 73 -4.52 12.10 -9.28
CA THR A 73 -4.11 12.37 -7.88
C THR A 73 -2.78 11.71 -7.51
N ALA A 74 -2.51 10.51 -8.02
CA ALA A 74 -1.35 9.71 -7.65
C ALA A 74 -0.10 10.07 -8.49
N SER A 75 -0.28 10.69 -9.65
CA SER A 75 0.83 11.08 -10.52
C SER A 75 0.44 12.26 -11.42
N ASN A 76 1.40 13.08 -11.82
CA ASN A 76 1.21 14.07 -12.89
C ASN A 76 1.21 13.45 -14.30
N GLN A 77 0.89 12.16 -14.43
CA GLN A 77 0.83 11.50 -15.73
C GLN A 77 -0.53 11.77 -16.38
N PRO A 78 -0.54 12.02 -17.70
CA PRO A 78 -1.80 12.30 -18.38
C PRO A 78 -2.64 11.02 -18.49
N VAL A 79 -3.95 11.21 -18.25
CA VAL A 79 -4.98 10.16 -18.19
C VAL A 79 -5.47 9.69 -19.56
N ASP A 80 -5.19 10.47 -20.61
CA ASP A 80 -5.46 10.19 -22.03
C ASP A 80 -4.86 8.85 -22.52
N LYS A 81 -3.86 8.35 -21.80
CA LYS A 81 -3.24 7.04 -22.04
C LYS A 81 -4.18 5.88 -21.70
N PHE A 82 -5.16 6.08 -20.83
CA PHE A 82 -6.19 5.08 -20.52
C PHE A 82 -7.37 5.24 -21.48
N LYS A 83 -7.80 4.15 -22.11
CA LYS A 83 -8.95 4.12 -23.01
C LYS A 83 -9.94 3.05 -22.61
N LEU A 84 -11.22 3.38 -22.70
CA LEU A 84 -12.34 2.46 -22.54
C LEU A 84 -12.94 2.18 -23.92
N LEU A 85 -13.08 0.91 -24.27
CA LEU A 85 -13.51 0.44 -25.57
C LEU A 85 -14.66 -0.56 -25.46
N PRO A 86 -15.50 -0.68 -26.50
CA PRO A 86 -15.55 0.19 -27.69
C PRO A 86 -16.10 1.57 -27.37
N GLU A 87 -15.68 2.64 -28.05
CA GLU A 87 -16.10 4.03 -27.71
C GLU A 87 -17.63 4.22 -27.76
N ASP A 88 -18.31 3.50 -28.66
CA ASP A 88 -19.76 3.50 -28.81
C ASP A 88 -20.48 2.43 -27.95
N GLY A 89 -19.77 1.80 -27.00
CA GLY A 89 -20.31 0.75 -26.16
C GLY A 89 -21.21 1.29 -25.03
N ASP A 90 -22.25 0.53 -24.66
CA ASP A 90 -23.02 0.84 -23.45
C ASP A 90 -22.24 0.50 -22.17
N HIS A 91 -21.47 1.47 -21.69
CA HIS A 91 -20.67 1.37 -20.47
C HIS A 91 -21.44 1.74 -19.19
N ASN A 92 -22.73 2.07 -19.27
CA ASN A 92 -23.54 2.47 -18.12
C ASN A 92 -24.13 1.28 -17.35
N ARG A 93 -23.52 0.10 -17.52
CA ARG A 93 -23.93 -1.14 -16.88
C ARG A 93 -22.98 -1.50 -15.75
N ALA A 94 -23.54 -1.81 -14.58
CA ALA A 94 -22.76 -2.38 -13.47
C ALA A 94 -22.41 -3.84 -13.79
N ILE A 95 -21.11 -4.17 -13.78
CA ILE A 95 -20.64 -5.55 -14.00
C ILE A 95 -20.94 -6.41 -12.78
N PHE A 96 -20.59 -5.89 -11.59
CA PHE A 96 -20.89 -6.54 -10.34
C PHE A 96 -22.22 -5.99 -9.83
N ARG A 97 -23.21 -6.87 -9.70
CA ARG A 97 -24.39 -6.55 -8.92
C ARG A 97 -23.95 -6.60 -7.46
N GLY A 98 -23.55 -5.44 -6.93
CA GLY A 98 -23.21 -5.30 -5.53
C GLY A 98 -24.45 -5.57 -4.70
N ASN A 99 -24.72 -6.84 -4.38
CA ASN A 99 -25.51 -7.13 -3.20
C ASN A 99 -24.76 -6.45 -2.05
N LYS A 100 -25.42 -5.52 -1.34
CA LYS A 100 -24.87 -5.04 -0.07
C LYS A 100 -24.60 -6.29 0.75
N ILE A 101 -23.34 -6.61 0.96
CA ILE A 101 -22.97 -7.70 1.85
C ILE A 101 -23.54 -7.27 3.20
N PRO A 102 -24.58 -7.94 3.73
CA PRO A 102 -25.21 -7.50 4.97
C PRO A 102 -24.15 -7.64 6.06
N GLY A 103 -23.58 -6.49 6.45
CA GLY A 103 -22.39 -6.46 7.29
C GLY A 103 -21.28 -7.35 6.74
N TRP A 104 -20.53 -6.88 5.74
CA TRP A 104 -19.10 -7.18 5.80
C TRP A 104 -18.60 -6.46 7.06
N GLN A 105 -18.79 -7.11 8.20
CA GLN A 105 -17.98 -6.84 9.36
C GLN A 105 -16.60 -7.22 8.86
N MET A 106 -15.83 -6.20 8.46
CA MET A 106 -14.43 -6.20 8.85
C MET A 106 -14.49 -6.24 10.37
N ASN A 107 -14.76 -7.42 10.93
CA ASN A 107 -13.98 -7.84 12.07
C ASN A 107 -12.58 -7.79 11.45
N PRO A 108 -11.71 -6.83 11.82
CA PRO A 108 -10.30 -7.09 11.66
C PRO A 108 -10.07 -8.37 12.45
N THR A 109 -10.22 -9.51 11.76
CA THR A 109 -10.24 -10.82 12.38
C THR A 109 -8.80 -11.05 12.78
N GLY A 110 -8.50 -10.67 14.01
CA GLY A 110 -7.15 -10.50 14.50
C GLY A 110 -6.48 -9.22 14.00
N ALA A 111 -7.02 -8.04 14.36
CA ALA A 111 -6.11 -6.96 14.76
C ALA A 111 -5.28 -7.52 15.92
N SER A 112 -4.22 -8.23 15.56
CA SER A 112 -3.18 -8.67 16.46
C SER A 112 -2.82 -7.44 17.28
N LYS A 113 -2.59 -7.56 18.60
CA LYS A 113 -2.23 -6.43 19.49
C LYS A 113 -1.10 -5.54 18.95
N PHE A 114 -0.42 -5.97 17.89
CA PHE A 114 0.64 -5.34 17.13
C PHE A 114 0.18 -4.35 16.03
N GLU A 115 -1.05 -4.42 15.51
CA GLU A 115 -1.46 -3.59 14.35
C GLU A 115 -1.53 -2.09 14.64
N CYS A 116 -1.64 -1.69 15.92
CA CYS A 116 -1.69 -0.26 16.29
C CYS A 116 -0.29 0.39 16.35
N LEU A 117 0.79 -0.39 16.49
CA LEU A 117 2.15 0.13 16.71
C LEU A 117 3.09 -0.04 15.49
N LEU A 118 2.68 -0.85 14.51
CA LEU A 118 3.48 -1.06 13.32
C LEU A 118 3.30 0.09 12.32
N PRO A 119 4.38 0.50 11.63
CA PRO A 119 4.30 1.50 10.59
C PRO A 119 3.49 0.97 9.40
N SER A 120 2.89 1.86 8.60
CA SER A 120 2.25 1.46 7.34
C SER A 120 3.22 0.69 6.44
N ARG A 121 2.72 -0.39 5.84
CA ARG A 121 3.51 -1.21 4.93
C ARG A 121 3.99 -0.32 3.77
N PRO A 122 5.29 -0.35 3.42
CA PRO A 122 5.78 0.42 2.29
C PRO A 122 5.05 0.01 1.00
N GLU A 123 4.55 1.00 0.27
CA GLU A 123 4.00 0.76 -1.06
C GLU A 123 5.15 0.57 -2.06
N HIS A 124 4.95 -0.29 -3.07
CA HIS A 124 5.90 -0.49 -4.17
C HIS A 124 7.32 -0.93 -3.75
N PHE A 125 7.43 -1.72 -2.68
CA PHE A 125 8.72 -2.23 -2.22
C PHE A 125 9.09 -3.54 -2.94
N LEU A 126 10.05 -3.46 -3.87
CA LEU A 126 10.49 -4.58 -4.72
C LEU A 126 12.02 -4.65 -4.78
N GLY A 127 12.57 -5.85 -4.99
CA GLY A 127 14.01 -6.06 -5.28
C GLY A 127 14.94 -5.88 -4.08
N ARG A 128 14.39 -5.82 -2.87
CA ARG A 128 15.12 -5.66 -1.60
C ARG A 128 14.84 -6.82 -0.64
N GLU A 129 14.44 -7.97 -1.18
CA GLU A 129 14.07 -9.16 -0.42
C GLU A 129 15.29 -9.74 0.30
N VAL A 130 16.45 -9.77 -0.38
CA VAL A 130 17.73 -10.22 0.21
C VAL A 130 18.18 -9.28 1.34
N ASP A 131 18.09 -7.96 1.12
CA ASP A 131 18.38 -6.96 2.15
C ASP A 131 17.44 -7.11 3.35
N THR A 132 16.15 -7.33 3.10
CA THR A 132 15.15 -7.54 4.16
C THR A 132 15.53 -8.77 4.98
N TYR A 133 15.86 -9.88 4.33
CA TYR A 133 16.28 -11.10 5.02
C TYR A 133 17.56 -10.89 5.84
N SER A 134 18.56 -10.22 5.27
CA SER A 134 19.84 -9.96 5.93
C SER A 134 19.66 -9.08 7.17
N VAL A 135 18.83 -8.04 7.08
CA VAL A 135 18.53 -7.17 8.22
C VAL A 135 17.75 -7.93 9.30
N VAL A 136 16.79 -8.78 8.92
CA VAL A 136 16.11 -9.65 9.88
C VAL A 136 17.12 -10.55 10.61
N GLU A 137 18.03 -11.21 9.89
CA GLU A 137 19.09 -12.04 10.48
C GLU A 137 19.98 -11.24 11.46
N TYR A 138 20.36 -10.01 11.10
CA TYR A 138 21.11 -9.14 12.00
C TYR A 138 20.31 -8.72 13.22
N VAL A 139 19.02 -8.41 13.09
CA VAL A 139 18.15 -8.05 14.22
C VAL A 139 18.00 -9.23 15.18
N LEU A 140 17.98 -10.47 14.68
CA LEU A 140 17.88 -11.67 15.51
C LEU A 140 19.21 -12.03 16.20
N SER A 141 20.35 -11.71 15.59
CA SER A 141 21.68 -12.05 16.12
C SER A 141 22.36 -10.93 16.90
N ARG A 142 21.89 -9.68 16.78
CA ARG A 142 22.52 -8.49 17.36
C ARG A 142 21.52 -7.69 18.18
N ARG A 143 22.02 -7.06 19.26
CA ARG A 143 21.22 -6.14 20.11
C ARG A 143 20.94 -4.79 19.46
N PHE A 144 21.71 -4.42 18.44
CA PHE A 144 21.61 -3.13 17.77
C PHE A 144 22.04 -3.26 16.31
N VAL A 145 21.23 -2.72 15.40
CA VAL A 145 21.47 -2.73 13.96
C VAL A 145 21.21 -1.34 13.42
N SER A 146 22.14 -0.81 12.62
CA SER A 146 22.01 0.50 11.98
C SER A 146 22.01 0.35 10.46
N LEU A 147 21.05 1.00 9.79
CA LEU A 147 20.96 1.03 8.33
C LEU A 147 21.68 2.27 7.80
N ILE A 148 22.88 2.05 7.28
CA ILE A 148 23.74 3.10 6.71
C ILE A 148 23.60 3.07 5.18
N ALA A 149 23.40 4.25 4.58
CA ALA A 149 23.46 4.40 3.14
C ALA A 149 24.05 5.75 2.79
N CYS A 150 24.73 5.82 1.64
CA CYS A 150 25.42 7.02 1.16
C CYS A 150 24.44 8.13 0.73
N VAL A 151 23.23 7.77 0.31
CA VAL A 151 22.26 8.70 -0.29
C VAL A 151 20.98 8.77 0.54
N SER A 152 20.50 10.00 0.79
CA SER A 152 19.19 10.22 1.39
C SER A 152 18.08 9.82 0.40
N GLY A 153 16.97 9.28 0.90
CA GLY A 153 15.84 8.87 0.04
C GLY A 153 15.98 7.50 -0.64
N ILE A 154 17.08 6.77 -0.45
CA ILE A 154 17.26 5.39 -1.00
C ILE A 154 16.29 4.33 -0.42
N GLY A 155 15.35 4.75 0.43
CA GLY A 155 14.35 3.84 1.02
C GLY A 155 14.78 3.13 2.29
N ARG A 156 15.75 3.65 3.07
CA ARG A 156 16.15 3.07 4.37
C ARG A 156 14.97 2.91 5.33
N SER A 157 14.14 3.95 5.46
CA SER A 157 12.94 3.89 6.29
C SER A 157 11.94 2.87 5.76
N SER A 158 11.80 2.74 4.43
CA SER A 158 10.94 1.72 3.82
C SER A 158 11.45 0.31 4.12
N LEU A 159 12.76 0.06 4.04
CA LEU A 159 13.37 -1.22 4.41
C LEU A 159 13.13 -1.54 5.90
N ALA A 160 13.36 -0.57 6.80
CA ALA A 160 13.09 -0.76 8.23
C ALA A 160 11.62 -1.13 8.51
N LYS A 161 10.69 -0.43 7.87
CA LYS A 161 9.25 -0.75 7.96
C LYS A 161 8.94 -2.16 7.44
N MET A 162 9.51 -2.56 6.30
CA MET A 162 9.30 -3.90 5.74
C MET A 162 9.87 -5.00 6.63
N VAL A 163 11.01 -4.76 7.29
CA VAL A 163 11.60 -5.68 8.27
C VAL A 163 10.65 -5.89 9.44
N CYS A 164 10.05 -4.83 9.99
CA CYS A 164 9.05 -4.96 11.06
C CYS A 164 7.88 -5.88 10.65
N HIS A 165 7.33 -5.66 9.45
CA HIS A 165 6.26 -6.52 8.91
C HIS A 165 6.73 -7.96 8.70
N SER A 166 7.95 -8.16 8.20
CA SER A 166 8.51 -9.50 7.95
C SER A 166 8.70 -10.31 9.23
N ILE A 167 9.09 -9.65 10.33
CA ILE A 167 9.22 -10.30 11.65
C ILE A 167 7.85 -10.73 12.18
N VAL A 168 6.83 -9.86 12.05
CA VAL A 168 5.47 -10.14 12.51
C VAL A 168 4.82 -11.25 11.67
N ASP A 169 4.96 -11.20 10.35
CA ASP A 169 4.40 -12.21 9.44
C ASP A 169 5.01 -13.61 9.70
N ARG A 170 6.25 -13.65 10.20
CA ARG A 170 6.99 -14.89 10.45
C ARG A 170 7.09 -15.25 11.92
N PHE A 171 6.37 -14.55 12.80
CA PHE A 171 6.44 -14.73 14.25
C PHE A 171 6.16 -16.16 14.69
N SER A 172 5.20 -16.83 14.04
CA SER A 172 4.84 -18.23 14.35
C SER A 172 5.94 -19.24 13.99
N THR A 173 6.80 -18.91 13.03
CA THR A 173 7.81 -19.82 12.47
C THR A 173 9.22 -19.48 12.97
N MET A 174 9.46 -18.21 13.26
CA MET A 174 10.68 -17.72 13.88
C MET A 174 10.50 -17.87 15.39
N SER A 175 11.07 -18.94 15.95
CA SER A 175 11.12 -19.20 17.40
C SER A 175 11.95 -18.12 18.12
N VAL A 176 11.43 -16.89 18.13
CA VAL A 176 12.13 -15.67 18.50
C VAL A 176 11.34 -14.99 19.61
N THR A 177 12.06 -14.53 20.63
CA THR A 177 11.53 -13.90 21.86
C THR A 177 11.10 -12.43 21.69
N ILE A 178 11.05 -11.91 20.46
CA ILE A 178 10.63 -10.52 20.21
C ILE A 178 9.13 -10.48 20.44
N SER A 179 8.69 -10.06 21.63
CA SER A 179 7.26 -10.05 21.98
C SER A 179 6.53 -8.81 21.45
N GLN A 180 7.25 -7.71 21.21
CA GLN A 180 6.67 -6.42 20.81
C GLN A 180 7.65 -5.63 19.93
N ILE A 181 7.11 -4.82 19.01
CA ILE A 181 7.87 -3.92 18.14
C ILE A 181 7.30 -2.50 18.30
N PHE A 182 8.17 -1.55 18.62
CA PHE A 182 7.83 -0.12 18.72
C PHE A 182 8.48 0.63 17.57
N TYR A 183 7.68 1.36 16.79
CA TYR A 183 8.16 2.20 15.70
C TYR A 183 8.02 3.68 16.06
N ILE A 184 9.15 4.38 16.08
CA ILE A 184 9.20 5.81 16.42
C ILE A 184 9.80 6.56 15.23
N PRO A 185 9.00 7.34 14.49
CA PRO A 185 9.53 8.22 13.47
C PRO A 185 10.31 9.35 14.14
N CYS A 186 11.62 9.38 13.95
CA CYS A 186 12.42 10.54 14.33
C CYS A 186 12.43 11.53 13.15
N ALA A 187 11.70 12.63 13.28
CA ALA A 187 11.81 13.75 12.35
C ALA A 187 13.08 14.53 12.71
N VAL A 188 14.10 14.46 11.86
CA VAL A 188 15.27 15.34 12.00
C VAL A 188 14.80 16.75 11.67
N SER A 189 14.55 17.56 12.69
CA SER A 189 14.32 18.99 12.49
C SER A 189 15.65 19.63 12.11
N VAL A 190 15.76 20.07 10.86
CA VAL A 190 16.96 20.76 10.33
C VAL A 190 17.16 22.13 11.00
N HIS A 191 16.19 22.63 11.80
CA HIS A 191 16.24 23.96 12.39
C HIS A 191 15.72 24.11 13.85
N SER A 192 15.50 23.05 14.64
CA SER A 192 14.97 23.25 16.00
C SER A 192 16.06 23.26 17.07
N THR A 193 16.26 24.43 17.68
CA THR A 193 16.88 24.63 19.00
C THR A 193 15.87 24.46 20.15
N ALA A 194 14.74 23.78 19.92
CA ALA A 194 13.71 23.57 20.92
C ALA A 194 13.15 22.14 20.90
N ASN A 195 13.35 21.47 22.04
CA ASN A 195 12.72 20.24 22.54
C ASN A 195 13.06 18.92 21.82
N ASP A 196 14.33 18.50 21.95
CA ASP A 196 14.89 17.22 21.49
C ASP A 196 14.25 15.94 22.09
N ASN A 197 13.32 16.08 23.03
CA ASN A 197 12.71 14.95 23.74
C ASN A 197 11.37 14.47 23.14
N SER A 198 10.93 15.01 21.98
CA SER A 198 9.62 14.67 21.41
C SER A 198 9.47 13.18 21.05
N PHE A 199 10.54 12.54 20.57
CA PHE A 199 10.53 11.12 20.22
C PHE A 199 10.53 10.22 21.48
N MET A 200 11.21 10.65 22.55
CA MET A 200 11.19 9.95 23.85
C MET A 200 9.79 10.01 24.47
N HIS A 201 9.10 11.14 24.34
CA HIS A 201 7.71 11.26 24.79
C HIS A 201 6.77 10.36 23.97
N ALA A 202 6.98 10.25 22.66
CA ALA A 202 6.23 9.32 21.81
C ALA A 202 6.49 7.85 22.19
N LEU A 203 7.75 7.49 22.46
CA LEU A 203 8.11 6.16 22.97
C LEU A 203 7.43 5.86 24.31
N TYR A 204 7.55 6.79 25.27
CA TYR A 204 6.99 6.62 26.61
C TYR A 204 5.47 6.38 26.57
N LYS A 205 4.74 7.12 25.73
CA LYS A 205 3.31 6.90 25.48
C LYS A 205 3.02 5.50 24.95
N GLN A 206 3.81 5.01 23.99
CA GLN A 206 3.63 3.65 23.46
C GLN A 206 3.95 2.58 24.52
N LEU A 207 4.96 2.80 25.37
CA LEU A 207 5.33 1.87 26.44
C LEU A 207 4.25 1.77 27.53
N ILE A 208 3.61 2.89 27.91
CA ILE A 208 2.46 2.88 28.82
C ILE A 208 1.29 2.14 28.19
N GLN A 209 0.97 2.44 26.92
CA GLN A 209 -0.14 1.79 26.21
C GLN A 209 0.07 0.26 26.09
N ALA A 210 1.32 -0.17 26.01
CA ALA A 210 1.70 -1.58 25.98
C ALA A 210 1.83 -2.24 27.37
N GLU A 211 1.52 -1.50 28.45
CA GLU A 211 1.63 -1.94 29.85
C GLU A 211 3.04 -2.40 30.25
N ILE A 212 4.07 -1.92 29.54
CA ILE A 212 5.48 -2.21 29.90
C ILE A 212 5.94 -1.32 31.06
N VAL A 213 5.43 -0.09 31.12
CA VAL A 213 5.78 0.90 32.14
C VAL A 213 4.51 1.40 32.81
N THR A 214 4.50 1.44 34.14
CA THR A 214 3.41 2.01 34.94
C THR A 214 3.56 3.53 35.06
N ASP A 215 2.47 4.26 34.90
CA ASP A 215 2.46 5.71 35.08
C ASP A 215 2.59 6.05 36.57
N GLN A 216 3.76 6.56 36.98
CA GLN A 216 4.02 6.95 38.36
C GLN A 216 3.34 8.27 38.77
N SER A 217 2.58 8.92 37.88
CA SER A 217 1.92 10.20 38.18
C SER A 217 0.61 10.08 38.97
N VAL A 218 0.19 8.87 39.37
CA VAL A 218 -1.09 8.62 40.07
C VAL A 218 -0.91 8.27 41.57
N GLU A 219 0.31 8.02 42.06
CA GLU A 219 0.51 7.61 43.47
C GLU A 219 0.75 8.75 44.48
N ASP A 220 1.03 9.99 44.04
CA ASP A 220 1.31 11.13 44.94
C ASP A 220 0.07 11.97 45.31
N SER A 221 -1.12 11.37 45.40
CA SER A 221 -2.35 12.06 45.83
C SER A 221 -3.19 11.27 46.85
N GLY A 222 -2.56 10.32 47.56
CA GLY A 222 -3.15 9.60 48.69
C GLY A 222 -2.78 10.22 50.03
#